data_AF-A0A953QMV4-F1
#
_entry.id   AF-A0A953QMV4-F1
#
_cell.length_a   1.000
_cell.length_b   1.000
_cell.length_c   1.000
_cell.angle_alpha   90.00
_cell.angle_beta   90.00
_cell.angle_gamma   90.00
#
_symmetry.space_group_name_H-M   'P 1'
#
loop_
_entity.id
_entity.type
_entity.pdbx_description
1 polymer ?
#
loop_
_entity_poly.entity_id
_entity_poly.type
_entity_poly.pdbx_seq_one_letter_code
_entity_poly.pdbx_strand_id
1 'polypeptide(L)'
;MRFVFFLIPAMLSAAELNIDHVTVAGAELKTMQANLASIGIKSEYGGPHSNHATEMAITSFPDGSYLELIAIQHDAVAAALNAHYWKKYMRGNAGPCAWAVRAEDLSAELKRLKTVDVKVGDAQRSGRQKPDGTKLEWETANVGPGPNGGFFPFIIHDFTPRENRAFVAGHPTTTEYRGVTRVVIAVNDLKEGIERYRKAYGLAAPVETRDQALGARLAVFEGSPVVLATPFKAALVADRIEKFGEGPCAFVLGKAGRKAGWKVEWFNTGKLQWHLGVE
;
A
#
# COMPACT_ATOMS: atom_id res chain seq x y z
N MET A 1 -8.40 -54.75 10.71
CA MET A 1 -7.66 -53.56 11.16
C MET A 1 -8.18 -52.36 10.37
N ARG A 2 -8.98 -51.48 11.00
CA ARG A 2 -9.48 -50.25 10.36
C ARG A 2 -8.37 -49.20 10.41
N PHE A 3 -7.79 -48.86 9.25
CA PHE A 3 -6.89 -47.71 9.14
C PHE A 3 -7.74 -46.44 9.20
N VAL A 4 -7.66 -45.73 10.32
CA VAL A 4 -8.19 -44.38 10.45
C VAL A 4 -7.19 -43.45 9.77
N PHE A 5 -7.54 -42.95 8.59
CA PHE A 5 -6.82 -41.83 7.97
C PHE A 5 -7.11 -40.58 8.79
N PHE A 6 -6.15 -40.16 9.62
CA PHE A 6 -6.13 -38.80 10.14
C PHE A 6 -5.84 -37.86 8.96
N LEU A 7 -6.87 -37.17 8.50
CA LEU A 7 -6.72 -35.94 7.72
C LEU A 7 -5.91 -34.96 8.57
N ILE A 8 -4.61 -34.86 8.29
CA ILE A 8 -3.80 -33.73 8.75
C ILE A 8 -4.47 -32.50 8.13
N PRO A 9 -4.98 -31.54 8.92
CA PRO A 9 -5.50 -30.30 8.35
C PRO A 9 -4.36 -29.70 7.53
N ALA A 10 -4.63 -29.41 6.26
CA ALA A 10 -3.69 -28.67 5.43
C ALA A 10 -3.24 -27.46 6.24
N MET A 11 -1.94 -27.40 6.57
CA MET A 11 -1.37 -26.19 7.15
C MET A 11 -1.71 -25.07 6.16
N LEU A 12 -2.54 -24.10 6.58
CA LEU A 12 -2.74 -22.89 5.79
C LEU A 12 -1.34 -22.28 5.61
N SER A 13 -0.79 -22.36 4.41
CA SER A 13 0.37 -21.56 4.05
C SER A 13 0.02 -20.10 4.33
N ALA A 14 0.99 -19.33 4.81
CA ALA A 14 0.80 -17.88 4.97
C ALA A 14 0.25 -17.28 3.68
N ALA A 15 -0.67 -16.32 3.80
CA ALA A 15 -1.18 -15.64 2.63
C ALA A 15 -0.04 -14.87 1.96
N GLU A 16 0.14 -15.08 0.64
CA GLU A 16 1.09 -14.31 -0.13
C GLU A 16 0.54 -12.91 -0.37
N LEU A 17 1.17 -11.91 0.28
CA LEU A 17 0.81 -10.50 0.12
C LEU A 17 1.56 -9.90 -1.06
N ASN A 18 1.02 -10.13 -2.24
CA ASN A 18 1.53 -9.57 -3.48
C ASN A 18 1.06 -8.12 -3.65
N ILE A 19 1.92 -7.14 -3.39
CA ILE A 19 1.60 -5.71 -3.55
C ILE A 19 1.08 -5.46 -4.97
N ASP A 20 -0.08 -4.82 -5.08
CA ASP A 20 -0.57 -4.26 -6.33
C ASP A 20 -0.02 -2.84 -6.54
N HIS A 21 -0.23 -1.99 -5.54
CA HIS A 21 0.27 -0.62 -5.51
C HIS A 21 0.27 -0.09 -4.08
N VAL A 22 0.96 1.03 -3.91
CA VAL A 22 0.94 1.83 -2.70
C VAL A 22 0.53 3.26 -3.04
N THR A 23 -0.27 3.86 -2.18
CA THR A 23 -0.87 5.18 -2.43
C THR A 23 -0.22 6.23 -1.57
N VAL A 24 0.18 7.32 -2.21
CA VAL A 24 0.71 8.56 -1.64
C VAL A 24 -0.35 9.64 -1.85
N ALA A 25 -0.87 10.21 -0.78
CA ALA A 25 -1.88 11.26 -0.82
C ALA A 25 -1.29 12.65 -0.60
N GLY A 26 -1.73 13.60 -1.43
CA GLY A 26 -1.44 15.02 -1.25
C GLY A 26 -2.56 15.91 -1.77
N ALA A 27 -2.40 17.22 -1.59
CA ALA A 27 -3.42 18.19 -1.96
C ALA A 27 -3.36 18.54 -3.45
N GLU A 28 -2.16 18.57 -4.04
CA GLU A 28 -1.92 19.07 -5.40
C GLU A 28 -0.97 18.14 -6.15
N LEU A 29 -1.43 17.61 -7.29
CA LEU A 29 -0.74 16.54 -8.01
C LEU A 29 0.60 17.00 -8.58
N LYS A 30 0.67 18.18 -9.20
CA LYS A 30 1.91 18.66 -9.84
C LYS A 30 3.04 18.82 -8.85
N THR A 31 2.74 19.30 -7.65
CA THR A 31 3.69 19.42 -6.54
C THR A 31 4.21 18.05 -6.12
N MET A 32 3.34 17.05 -5.99
CA MET A 32 3.76 15.68 -5.66
C MET A 32 4.66 15.08 -6.75
N GLN A 33 4.30 15.27 -8.03
CA GLN A 33 5.10 14.81 -9.16
C GLN A 33 6.47 15.50 -9.20
N ALA A 34 6.53 16.80 -8.96
CA ALA A 34 7.77 17.57 -8.91
C ALA A 34 8.69 17.11 -7.76
N ASN A 35 8.12 16.87 -6.57
CA ASN A 35 8.88 16.37 -5.42
C ASN A 35 9.48 14.99 -5.69
N LEU A 36 8.71 14.08 -6.30
CA LEU A 36 9.19 12.75 -6.68
C LEU A 36 10.27 12.84 -7.77
N ALA A 37 10.08 13.69 -8.78
CA ALA A 37 11.07 13.92 -9.83
C ALA A 37 12.38 14.51 -9.29
N SER A 38 12.32 15.33 -8.22
CA SER A 38 13.50 15.96 -7.60
C SER A 38 14.47 14.98 -6.93
N ILE A 39 14.02 13.74 -6.70
CA ILE A 39 14.82 12.61 -6.22
C ILE A 39 15.09 11.57 -7.32
N GLY A 40 14.82 11.92 -8.58
CA GLY A 40 15.12 11.09 -9.76
C GLY A 40 14.00 10.14 -10.19
N ILE A 41 12.85 10.14 -9.51
CA ILE A 41 11.74 9.23 -9.80
C ILE A 41 10.67 9.97 -10.59
N LYS A 42 10.47 9.60 -11.86
CA LYS A 42 9.43 10.20 -12.72
C LYS A 42 8.09 9.55 -12.48
N SER A 43 7.02 10.31 -12.75
CA SER A 43 5.63 9.80 -12.72
C SER A 43 4.88 10.23 -13.98
N GLU A 44 3.89 9.44 -14.37
CA GLU A 44 3.05 9.64 -15.54
C GLU A 44 1.65 10.06 -15.10
N TYR A 45 1.06 11.05 -15.76
CA TYR A 45 -0.30 11.46 -15.44
C TYR A 45 -1.27 10.31 -15.72
N GLY A 46 -1.96 9.86 -14.67
CA GLY A 46 -2.95 8.81 -14.75
C GLY A 46 -4.23 9.38 -15.33
N GLY A 47 -4.78 10.43 -14.72
CA GLY A 47 -6.07 11.03 -15.10
C GLY A 47 -6.98 11.29 -13.91
N PRO A 48 -8.13 11.94 -14.11
CA PRO A 48 -9.16 12.07 -13.10
C PRO A 48 -9.87 10.74 -12.83
N HIS A 49 -10.22 10.48 -11.56
CA HIS A 49 -11.17 9.45 -11.20
C HIS A 49 -12.60 9.87 -11.52
N SER A 50 -13.44 8.89 -11.86
CA SER A 50 -14.88 9.06 -12.12
C SER A 50 -15.69 9.45 -10.88
N ASN A 51 -15.07 9.48 -9.69
CA ASN A 51 -15.69 9.95 -8.45
C ASN A 51 -15.79 11.48 -8.35
N HIS A 52 -15.26 12.22 -9.32
CA HIS A 52 -15.24 13.70 -9.35
C HIS A 52 -14.59 14.35 -8.11
N ALA A 53 -13.70 13.64 -7.42
CA ALA A 53 -13.03 14.13 -6.23
C ALA A 53 -11.50 14.12 -6.35
N THR A 54 -10.95 13.15 -7.08
CA THR A 54 -9.52 12.83 -7.02
C THR A 54 -8.93 12.56 -8.39
N GLU A 55 -7.70 13.00 -8.64
CA GLU A 55 -6.92 12.62 -9.82
C GLU A 55 -5.65 11.91 -9.40
N MET A 56 -5.01 11.24 -10.35
CA MET A 56 -3.82 10.44 -10.06
C MET A 56 -2.68 10.60 -11.06
N ALA A 57 -1.47 10.30 -10.60
CA ALA A 57 -0.29 10.01 -11.39
C ALA A 57 0.38 8.72 -10.88
N ILE A 58 1.11 8.03 -11.74
CA ILE A 58 1.66 6.69 -11.46
C ILE A 58 3.18 6.68 -11.68
N THR A 59 3.91 6.02 -10.80
CA THR A 59 5.27 5.52 -11.08
C THR A 59 5.24 4.00 -11.05
N SER A 60 5.36 3.36 -12.20
CA SER A 60 5.27 1.92 -12.35
C SER A 60 6.63 1.24 -12.47
N PHE A 61 6.70 -0.01 -11.99
CA PHE A 61 7.93 -0.79 -11.88
C PHE A 61 7.85 -2.13 -12.64
N PRO A 62 8.99 -2.80 -12.91
CA PRO A 62 9.03 -4.06 -13.67
C PRO A 62 8.23 -5.22 -13.09
N ASP A 63 8.09 -5.35 -11.77
CA ASP A 63 7.24 -6.36 -11.14
C ASP A 63 5.73 -6.07 -11.26
N GLY A 64 5.39 -4.95 -11.90
CA GLY A 64 4.06 -4.47 -12.11
C GLY A 64 3.49 -3.66 -10.94
N SER A 65 4.13 -3.64 -9.77
CA SER A 65 3.72 -2.74 -8.69
C SER A 65 3.95 -1.27 -9.06
N TYR A 66 3.28 -0.36 -8.38
CA TYR A 66 3.45 1.06 -8.64
C TYR A 66 3.20 1.95 -7.43
N LEU A 67 3.78 3.16 -7.46
CA LEU A 67 3.39 4.27 -6.59
C LEU A 67 2.21 5.00 -7.26
N GLU A 68 1.08 5.07 -6.56
CA GLU A 68 -0.06 5.91 -6.93
C GLU A 68 0.04 7.24 -6.19
N LEU A 69 0.28 8.33 -6.91
CA LEU A 69 0.10 9.68 -6.38
C LEU A 69 -1.36 10.05 -6.55
N ILE A 70 -2.10 10.21 -5.46
CA ILE A 70 -3.50 10.66 -5.49
C ILE A 70 -3.61 12.08 -4.91
N ALA A 71 -4.32 12.94 -5.63
CA ALA A 71 -4.55 14.32 -5.23
C ALA A 71 -5.99 14.75 -5.48
N ILE A 72 -6.36 15.92 -4.95
CA ILE A 72 -7.69 16.51 -5.12
C ILE A 72 -7.79 17.09 -6.54
N GLN A 73 -8.87 16.79 -7.27
CA GLN A 73 -9.12 17.42 -8.58
C GLN A 73 -9.29 18.93 -8.44
N HIS A 74 -8.84 19.68 -9.46
CA HIS A 74 -9.05 21.13 -9.52
C HIS A 74 -10.54 21.52 -9.42
N ASP A 75 -11.42 20.76 -10.06
CA ASP A 75 -12.87 20.92 -10.08
C ASP A 75 -13.60 19.92 -9.16
N ALA A 76 -12.92 19.45 -8.11
CA ALA A 76 -13.47 18.45 -7.20
C ALA A 76 -14.84 18.86 -6.62
N VAL A 77 -15.83 17.97 -6.74
CA VAL A 77 -17.13 18.13 -6.10
C VAL A 77 -16.95 18.01 -4.58
N ALA A 78 -17.23 19.09 -3.85
CA ALA A 78 -16.97 19.17 -2.42
C ALA A 78 -17.63 18.04 -1.61
N ALA A 79 -18.86 17.65 -1.97
CA ALA A 79 -19.56 16.53 -1.32
C ALA A 79 -18.84 15.19 -1.55
N ALA A 80 -18.38 14.93 -2.77
CA ALA A 80 -17.64 13.72 -3.11
C ALA A 80 -16.28 13.67 -2.37
N LEU A 81 -15.54 14.78 -2.36
CA LEU A 81 -14.30 14.90 -1.59
C LEU A 81 -14.54 14.71 -0.08
N ASN A 82 -15.61 15.29 0.47
CA ASN A 82 -15.96 15.13 1.89
C ASN A 82 -16.41 13.71 2.25
N ALA A 83 -16.90 12.93 1.29
CA ALA A 83 -17.22 11.52 1.47
C ALA A 83 -15.99 10.60 1.30
N HIS A 84 -14.93 11.08 0.64
CA HIS A 84 -13.75 10.27 0.34
C HIS A 84 -13.00 9.84 1.60
N TYR A 85 -12.75 8.54 1.75
CA TYR A 85 -12.10 7.96 2.94
C TYR A 85 -10.66 8.47 3.15
N TRP A 86 -9.95 8.87 2.09
CA TRP A 86 -8.62 9.49 2.20
C TRP A 86 -8.60 11.03 2.29
N LYS A 87 -9.75 11.71 2.44
CA LYS A 87 -9.81 13.19 2.42
C LYS A 87 -8.86 13.89 3.40
N LYS A 88 -8.70 13.34 4.61
CA LYS A 88 -7.81 13.89 5.64
C LYS A 88 -6.35 13.82 5.21
N TYR A 89 -5.95 12.72 4.56
CA TYR A 89 -4.59 12.50 4.09
C TYR A 89 -4.24 13.45 2.95
N MET A 90 -5.13 13.60 1.96
CA MET A 90 -4.92 14.53 0.84
C MET A 90 -4.84 15.98 1.33
N ARG A 91 -5.81 16.44 2.13
CA ARG A 91 -5.80 17.81 2.67
C ARG A 91 -4.57 18.12 3.53
N GLY A 92 -4.02 17.10 4.19
CA GLY A 92 -2.86 17.24 5.07
C GLY A 92 -1.51 16.97 4.42
N ASN A 93 -1.44 16.67 3.11
CA ASN A 93 -0.20 16.25 2.44
C ASN A 93 0.49 15.08 3.17
N ALA A 94 -0.29 14.08 3.52
CA ALA A 94 0.15 12.95 4.34
C ALA A 94 1.30 12.12 3.75
N GLY A 95 1.51 12.17 2.43
CA GLY A 95 2.39 11.22 1.75
C GLY A 95 1.78 9.81 1.81
N PRO A 96 2.51 8.76 2.23
CA PRO A 96 1.97 7.40 2.37
C PRO A 96 0.60 7.40 3.05
N CYS A 97 -0.40 6.75 2.46
CA CYS A 97 -1.75 6.72 3.04
C CYS A 97 -2.43 5.35 2.93
N ALA A 98 -2.13 4.58 1.89
CA ALA A 98 -2.75 3.29 1.69
C ALA A 98 -1.87 2.32 0.90
N TRP A 99 -2.27 1.05 0.88
CA TRP A 99 -1.70 0.04 0.00
C TRP A 99 -2.71 -1.05 -0.33
N ALA A 100 -2.47 -1.73 -1.45
CA ALA A 100 -3.33 -2.76 -2.00
C ALA A 100 -2.55 -4.04 -2.26
N VAL A 101 -3.22 -5.19 -2.10
CA VAL A 101 -2.70 -6.49 -2.51
C VAL A 101 -3.61 -7.15 -3.52
N ARG A 102 -2.99 -7.88 -4.43
CA ARG A 102 -3.68 -8.64 -5.48
C ARG A 102 -4.29 -9.90 -4.89
N ALA A 103 -5.49 -10.24 -5.33
CA ALA A 103 -6.07 -11.57 -5.13
C ALA A 103 -6.56 -12.12 -6.47
N GLU A 104 -6.25 -13.40 -6.74
CA GLU A 104 -6.83 -14.11 -7.88
C GLU A 104 -8.34 -14.28 -7.72
N ASP A 105 -8.78 -14.59 -6.50
CA ASP A 105 -10.19 -14.67 -6.11
C ASP A 105 -10.43 -13.80 -4.86
N LEU A 106 -10.94 -12.59 -5.10
CA LEU A 106 -11.26 -11.63 -4.04
C LEU A 106 -12.32 -12.21 -3.08
N SER A 107 -13.35 -12.89 -3.59
CA SER A 107 -14.43 -13.44 -2.78
C SER A 107 -13.92 -14.53 -1.82
N ALA A 108 -13.07 -15.42 -2.31
CA ALA A 108 -12.42 -16.43 -1.50
C ALA A 108 -11.56 -15.81 -0.39
N GLU A 109 -10.77 -14.78 -0.70
CA GLU A 109 -9.94 -14.10 0.28
C GLU A 109 -10.78 -13.38 1.34
N LEU A 110 -11.86 -12.70 0.95
CA LEU A 110 -12.78 -12.09 1.90
C LEU A 110 -13.43 -13.12 2.82
N LYS A 111 -13.81 -14.28 2.29
CA LYS A 111 -14.35 -15.39 3.09
C LYS A 111 -13.30 -15.91 4.07
N ARG A 112 -12.05 -16.10 3.64
CA ARG A 112 -10.93 -16.56 4.49
C ARG A 112 -10.69 -15.58 5.63
N LEU A 113 -10.61 -14.28 5.36
CA LEU A 113 -10.43 -13.24 6.38
C LEU A 113 -11.59 -13.24 7.40
N LYS A 114 -12.84 -13.42 6.95
CA LYS A 114 -13.99 -13.57 7.86
C LYS A 114 -13.87 -14.81 8.77
N THR A 115 -13.33 -15.93 8.29
CA THR A 115 -13.15 -17.14 9.13
C THR A 115 -12.15 -16.96 10.27
N VAL A 116 -11.28 -15.96 10.18
CA VAL A 116 -10.34 -15.58 11.24
C VAL A 116 -10.75 -14.26 11.90
N ASP A 117 -12.05 -13.95 11.94
CA ASP A 117 -12.66 -12.75 12.55
C ASP A 117 -12.07 -11.41 12.09
N VAL A 118 -11.47 -11.34 10.90
CA VAL A 118 -11.06 -10.06 10.33
C VAL A 118 -12.27 -9.42 9.65
N LYS A 119 -12.61 -8.21 10.10
CA LYS A 119 -13.65 -7.40 9.44
C LYS A 119 -13.23 -7.09 8.01
N VAL A 120 -14.15 -7.28 7.07
CA VAL A 120 -13.96 -6.90 5.68
C VAL A 120 -15.20 -6.15 5.17
N GLY A 121 -15.00 -5.25 4.22
CA GLY A 121 -16.07 -4.58 3.49
C GLY A 121 -16.62 -5.45 2.36
N ASP A 122 -17.69 -4.95 1.72
CA ASP A 122 -18.22 -5.54 0.51
C ASP A 122 -17.31 -5.24 -0.69
N ALA A 123 -17.34 -6.13 -1.68
CA ALA A 123 -16.66 -5.90 -2.95
C ALA A 123 -17.35 -4.74 -3.70
N GLN A 124 -16.55 -3.78 -4.13
CA GLN A 124 -17.00 -2.59 -4.86
C GLN A 124 -16.34 -2.56 -6.23
N ARG A 125 -17.16 -2.62 -7.28
CA ARG A 125 -16.69 -2.44 -8.65
C ARG A 125 -16.33 -0.98 -8.91
N SER A 126 -15.26 -0.80 -9.65
CA SER A 126 -14.82 0.50 -10.14
C SER A 126 -14.11 0.32 -11.49
N GLY A 127 -13.68 1.43 -12.06
CA GLY A 127 -13.08 1.42 -13.37
C GLY A 127 -12.71 2.81 -13.86
N ARG A 128 -11.98 2.84 -14.97
CA ARG A 128 -11.60 4.06 -15.66
C ARG A 128 -11.55 3.81 -17.16
N GLN A 129 -11.80 4.85 -17.95
CA GLN A 129 -11.59 4.82 -19.39
C GLN A 129 -10.34 5.65 -19.73
N LYS A 130 -9.42 5.06 -20.50
CA LYS A 130 -8.26 5.76 -21.03
C LYS A 130 -8.66 6.69 -22.20
N PRO A 131 -7.84 7.70 -22.54
CA PRO A 131 -8.09 8.57 -23.70
C PRO A 131 -8.22 7.83 -25.03
N ASP A 132 -7.55 6.68 -25.19
CA ASP A 132 -7.64 5.80 -26.36
C ASP A 132 -8.92 4.94 -26.40
N GLY A 133 -9.82 5.09 -25.42
CA GLY A 133 -11.09 4.37 -25.33
C GLY A 133 -11.01 3.04 -24.57
N THR A 134 -9.80 2.55 -24.24
CA THR A 134 -9.62 1.32 -23.47
C THR A 134 -10.31 1.43 -22.11
N LYS A 135 -11.18 0.45 -21.81
CA LYS A 135 -11.83 0.33 -20.51
C LYS A 135 -10.95 -0.48 -19.56
N LEU A 136 -10.86 -0.01 -18.32
CA LEU A 136 -10.22 -0.66 -17.21
C LEU A 136 -11.28 -0.95 -16.17
N GLU A 137 -11.38 -2.20 -15.73
CA GLU A 137 -12.41 -2.64 -14.78
C GLU A 137 -11.79 -3.50 -13.69
N TRP A 138 -12.15 -3.21 -12.45
CA TRP A 138 -11.66 -3.93 -11.28
C TRP A 138 -12.71 -3.89 -10.16
N GLU A 139 -12.49 -4.70 -9.15
CA GLU A 139 -13.19 -4.59 -7.87
C GLU A 139 -12.20 -4.48 -6.72
N THR A 140 -12.62 -3.81 -5.65
CA THR A 140 -11.85 -3.68 -4.42
C THR A 140 -12.68 -4.01 -3.19
N ALA A 141 -12.02 -4.41 -2.12
CA ALA A 141 -12.66 -4.60 -0.83
C ALA A 141 -11.77 -4.15 0.32
N ASN A 142 -12.34 -3.41 1.26
CA ASN A 142 -11.64 -2.94 2.45
C ASN A 142 -11.37 -4.10 3.43
N VAL A 143 -10.25 -4.03 4.14
CA VAL A 143 -9.90 -4.96 5.21
C VAL A 143 -9.62 -4.18 6.49
N GLY A 144 -10.33 -4.51 7.57
CA GLY A 144 -10.26 -3.84 8.85
C GLY A 144 -11.24 -2.67 9.01
N PRO A 145 -11.25 -2.01 10.19
CA PRO A 145 -12.22 -0.96 10.53
C PRO A 145 -11.86 0.46 10.06
N GLY A 146 -10.66 0.65 9.49
CA GLY A 146 -10.15 1.97 9.08
C GLY A 146 -10.39 2.32 7.61
N PRO A 147 -9.83 3.45 7.13
CA PRO A 147 -9.79 3.79 5.71
C PRO A 147 -9.14 2.67 4.89
N ASN A 148 -9.55 2.54 3.63
CA ASN A 148 -9.00 1.54 2.72
C ASN A 148 -7.47 1.57 2.70
N GLY A 149 -6.87 0.39 2.88
CA GLY A 149 -5.41 0.22 2.82
C GLY A 149 -4.64 0.85 3.98
N GLY A 150 -5.30 1.29 5.06
CA GLY A 150 -4.62 1.92 6.20
C GLY A 150 -3.76 0.92 6.97
N PHE A 151 -4.36 0.22 7.94
CA PHE A 151 -3.65 -0.84 8.67
C PHE A 151 -3.45 -2.03 7.74
N PHE A 152 -4.51 -2.78 7.42
CA PHE A 152 -4.43 -3.87 6.44
C PHE A 152 -4.47 -3.35 5.00
N PRO A 153 -3.85 -4.04 4.03
CA PRO A 153 -4.06 -3.72 2.63
C PRO A 153 -5.52 -3.94 2.26
N PHE A 154 -6.06 -3.09 1.38
CA PHE A 154 -7.29 -3.47 0.70
C PHE A 154 -6.95 -4.48 -0.41
N ILE A 155 -7.95 -5.27 -0.79
CA ILE A 155 -7.79 -6.30 -1.83
C ILE A 155 -8.28 -5.73 -3.14
N ILE A 156 -7.59 -6.02 -4.23
CA ILE A 156 -7.99 -5.64 -5.59
C ILE A 156 -7.92 -6.85 -6.53
N HIS A 157 -8.91 -6.92 -7.42
CA HIS A 157 -8.98 -7.89 -8.52
C HIS A 157 -9.36 -7.17 -9.82
N ASP A 158 -8.55 -7.36 -10.87
CA ASP A 158 -8.78 -6.78 -12.19
C ASP A 158 -9.61 -7.74 -13.06
N PHE A 159 -10.62 -7.21 -13.75
CA PHE A 159 -11.37 -7.92 -14.79
C PHE A 159 -10.76 -7.71 -16.19
N THR A 160 -9.99 -6.64 -16.37
CA THR A 160 -9.25 -6.31 -17.60
C THR A 160 -7.76 -6.59 -17.42
N PRO A 161 -6.97 -6.78 -18.50
CA PRO A 161 -5.52 -6.99 -18.36
C PRO A 161 -4.86 -5.91 -17.51
N ARG A 162 -4.29 -6.32 -16.37
CA ARG A 162 -3.74 -5.42 -15.35
C ARG A 162 -2.66 -4.49 -15.89
N GLU A 163 -1.85 -4.95 -16.83
CA GLU A 163 -0.83 -4.16 -17.52
C GLU A 163 -1.38 -2.85 -18.10
N ASN A 164 -2.64 -2.83 -18.57
CA ASN A 164 -3.28 -1.62 -19.07
C ASN A 164 -3.57 -0.58 -17.97
N ARG A 165 -3.73 -1.03 -16.72
CA ARG A 165 -3.90 -0.15 -15.54
C ARG A 165 -2.56 0.23 -14.93
N ALA A 166 -1.64 -0.74 -14.81
CA ALA A 166 -0.35 -0.56 -14.14
C ALA A 166 0.65 0.24 -14.98
N PHE A 167 0.63 0.13 -16.31
CA PHE A 167 1.58 0.78 -17.21
C PHE A 167 0.89 1.79 -18.11
N VAL A 168 0.92 3.07 -17.73
CA VAL A 168 0.25 4.15 -18.48
C VAL A 168 0.78 4.25 -19.91
N ALA A 169 2.11 4.20 -20.10
CA ALA A 169 2.76 4.17 -21.41
C ALA A 169 2.94 2.76 -22.00
N GLY A 170 2.35 1.72 -21.40
CA GLY A 170 2.51 0.32 -21.85
C GLY A 170 3.83 -0.34 -21.46
N HIS A 171 4.69 0.34 -20.72
CA HIS A 171 5.89 -0.22 -20.08
C HIS A 171 6.10 0.42 -18.70
N PRO A 172 6.95 -0.16 -17.82
CA PRO A 172 7.30 0.46 -16.55
C PRO A 172 7.83 1.88 -16.73
N THR A 173 7.43 2.79 -15.85
CA THR A 173 7.89 4.18 -15.83
C THR A 173 9.41 4.26 -15.59
N THR A 174 9.94 3.31 -14.80
CA THR A 174 11.38 3.16 -14.56
C THR A 174 11.76 1.69 -14.40
N THR A 175 12.99 1.36 -14.76
CA THR A 175 13.62 0.05 -14.53
C THR A 175 14.74 0.11 -13.49
N GLU A 176 15.00 1.28 -12.89
CA GLU A 176 16.03 1.46 -11.85
C GLU A 176 15.69 0.67 -10.57
N TYR A 177 14.39 0.52 -10.30
CA TYR A 177 13.84 -0.22 -9.17
C TYR A 177 13.01 -1.38 -9.70
N ARG A 178 13.08 -2.54 -9.04
CA ARG A 178 12.32 -3.73 -9.44
C ARG A 178 10.84 -3.64 -9.10
N GLY A 179 10.49 -2.85 -8.09
CA GLY A 179 9.15 -2.79 -7.51
C GLY A 179 9.12 -2.24 -6.09
N VAL A 180 7.91 -2.09 -5.56
CA VAL A 180 7.66 -1.81 -4.14
C VAL A 180 7.81 -3.10 -3.35
N THR A 181 8.70 -3.13 -2.36
CA THR A 181 9.01 -4.35 -1.61
C THR A 181 8.52 -4.32 -0.17
N ARG A 182 8.36 -3.13 0.43
CA ARG A 182 7.86 -3.00 1.80
C ARG A 182 6.85 -1.87 1.95
N VAL A 183 5.92 -2.09 2.87
CA VAL A 183 5.04 -1.07 3.43
C VAL A 183 5.32 -0.96 4.92
N VAL A 184 5.76 0.21 5.36
CA VAL A 184 6.01 0.51 6.77
C VAL A 184 4.76 1.14 7.36
N ILE A 185 4.19 0.51 8.37
CA ILE A 185 2.90 0.85 8.96
C ILE A 185 3.13 1.32 10.39
N ALA A 186 2.83 2.59 10.64
CA ALA A 186 2.88 3.18 11.96
C ALA A 186 1.77 2.61 12.84
N VAL A 187 2.14 2.13 14.02
CA VAL A 187 1.25 1.54 15.04
C VAL A 187 1.62 2.07 16.43
N ASN A 188 0.64 2.25 17.29
CA ASN A 188 0.88 2.59 18.69
C ASN A 188 1.47 1.41 19.44
N ASP A 189 0.84 0.23 19.30
CA ASP A 189 1.27 -1.01 19.95
C ASP A 189 1.84 -1.99 18.93
N LEU A 190 3.16 -2.20 18.98
CA LEU A 190 3.84 -3.12 18.09
C LEU A 190 3.39 -4.56 18.30
N LYS A 191 3.15 -4.99 19.54
CA LYS A 191 2.75 -6.35 19.86
C LYS A 191 1.35 -6.64 19.35
N GLU A 192 0.39 -5.73 19.58
CA GLU A 192 -0.97 -5.86 19.05
C GLU A 192 -0.94 -5.91 17.52
N GLY A 193 -0.17 -5.03 16.89
CA GLY A 193 -0.02 -5.01 15.44
C GLY A 193 0.51 -6.35 14.89
N ILE A 194 1.51 -6.93 15.55
CA ILE A 194 2.09 -8.23 15.18
C ILE A 194 1.04 -9.33 15.27
N GLU A 195 0.31 -9.41 16.39
CA GLU A 195 -0.73 -10.41 16.61
C GLU A 195 -1.82 -10.33 15.54
N ARG A 196 -2.26 -9.11 15.19
CA ARG A 196 -3.28 -8.88 14.16
C ARG A 196 -2.83 -9.32 12.77
N TYR A 197 -1.60 -9.02 12.37
CA TYR A 197 -1.06 -9.45 11.07
C TYR A 197 -0.87 -10.97 10.98
N ARG A 198 -0.36 -11.58 12.06
CA ARG A 198 -0.22 -13.03 12.14
C ARG A 198 -1.58 -13.72 12.10
N LYS A 199 -2.59 -13.21 12.82
CA LYS A 199 -3.96 -13.74 12.79
C LYS A 199 -4.58 -13.61 11.39
N ALA A 200 -4.46 -12.46 10.75
CA ALA A 200 -5.09 -12.19 9.45
C ALA A 200 -4.47 -13.00 8.30
N TYR A 201 -3.15 -13.16 8.28
CA TYR A 201 -2.43 -13.68 7.10
C TYR A 201 -1.53 -14.89 7.39
N GLY A 202 -1.53 -15.41 8.62
CA GLY A 202 -0.70 -16.57 8.98
C GLY A 202 0.80 -16.29 8.94
N LEU A 203 1.22 -15.02 9.03
CA LEU A 203 2.64 -14.66 8.93
C LEU A 203 3.48 -15.28 10.06
N ALA A 204 4.73 -15.60 9.75
CA ALA A 204 5.72 -16.03 10.74
C ALA A 204 6.05 -14.92 11.75
N ALA A 205 6.85 -15.24 12.77
CA ALA A 205 7.22 -14.24 13.77
C ALA A 205 8.14 -13.22 13.09
N PRO A 206 7.91 -11.91 13.27
CA PRO A 206 8.77 -10.92 12.66
C PRO A 206 10.10 -10.85 13.38
N VAL A 207 11.11 -10.35 12.68
CA VAL A 207 12.37 -9.93 13.29
C VAL A 207 12.20 -8.51 13.82
N GLU A 208 12.39 -8.32 15.12
CA GLU A 208 12.40 -6.99 15.71
C GLU A 208 13.75 -6.29 15.51
N THR A 209 13.72 -5.04 15.07
CA THR A 209 14.91 -4.21 14.87
C THR A 209 14.60 -2.74 15.16
N ARG A 210 15.55 -1.84 14.87
CA ARG A 210 15.37 -0.39 14.99
C ARG A 210 15.86 0.29 13.74
N ASP A 211 15.16 1.34 13.35
CA ASP A 211 15.62 2.28 12.34
C ASP A 211 15.75 3.67 12.98
N GLN A 212 16.99 4.16 13.04
CA GLN A 212 17.29 5.44 13.67
C GLN A 212 16.80 6.63 12.84
N ALA A 213 16.77 6.50 11.51
CA ALA A 213 16.28 7.56 10.63
C ALA A 213 14.76 7.72 10.72
N LEU A 214 14.03 6.61 10.90
CA LEU A 214 12.60 6.65 11.22
C LEU A 214 12.31 6.97 12.70
N GLY A 215 13.30 6.78 13.58
CA GLY A 215 13.13 6.89 15.04
C GLY A 215 12.16 5.84 15.62
N ALA A 216 12.13 4.64 15.01
CA ALA A 216 11.11 3.62 15.28
C ALA A 216 11.70 2.24 15.60
N ARG A 217 11.00 1.51 16.47
CA ARG A 217 11.17 0.06 16.65
C ARG A 217 10.33 -0.60 15.59
N LEU A 218 10.94 -1.55 14.88
CA LEU A 218 10.33 -2.20 13.74
C LEU A 218 10.08 -3.67 14.04
N ALA A 219 8.99 -4.20 13.52
CA ALA A 219 8.77 -5.63 13.37
C ALA A 219 8.70 -5.95 11.88
N VAL A 220 9.72 -6.64 11.38
CA VAL A 220 9.89 -6.94 9.95
C VAL A 220 9.46 -8.38 9.69
N PHE A 221 8.39 -8.57 8.93
CA PHE A 221 7.91 -9.91 8.57
C PHE A 221 8.69 -10.44 7.37
N GLU A 222 9.62 -11.38 7.60
CA GLU A 222 10.37 -12.00 6.52
C GLU A 222 9.44 -12.75 5.56
N GLY A 223 9.72 -12.64 4.25
CA GLY A 223 8.85 -13.20 3.20
C GLY A 223 7.55 -12.41 2.96
N SER A 224 7.33 -11.30 3.68
CA SER A 224 6.16 -10.43 3.53
C SER A 224 6.58 -8.98 3.25
N PRO A 225 5.76 -8.17 2.56
CA PRO A 225 6.00 -6.74 2.44
C PRO A 225 5.79 -5.96 3.76
N VAL A 226 5.19 -6.57 4.78
CA VAL A 226 4.74 -5.86 5.98
C VAL A 226 5.91 -5.53 6.91
N VAL A 227 6.00 -4.26 7.30
CA VAL A 227 6.83 -3.81 8.42
C VAL A 227 5.97 -2.94 9.34
N LEU A 228 5.90 -3.30 10.62
CA LEU A 228 5.22 -2.48 11.62
C LEU A 228 6.23 -1.59 12.33
N ALA A 229 5.87 -0.34 12.61
CA ALA A 229 6.73 0.65 13.22
C ALA A 229 6.02 1.33 14.40
N THR A 230 6.60 1.23 15.59
CA THR A 230 6.17 2.00 16.76
C THR A 230 7.25 3.03 17.13
N PRO A 231 6.88 4.28 17.48
CA PRO A 231 7.86 5.29 17.85
C PRO A 231 8.53 4.94 19.19
N PHE A 232 9.84 5.20 19.32
CA PHE A 232 10.51 5.14 20.63
C PHE A 232 11.16 6.48 21.05
N LYS A 233 11.01 7.52 20.22
CA LYS A 233 11.36 8.93 20.48
C LYS A 233 10.31 9.83 19.83
N ALA A 234 10.32 11.13 20.12
CA ALA A 234 9.66 12.12 19.27
C ALA A 234 10.27 11.98 17.87
N ALA A 235 9.52 11.37 16.98
CA ALA A 235 10.00 10.81 15.72
C ALA A 235 8.89 10.91 14.69
N LEU A 236 9.26 10.80 13.41
CA LEU A 236 8.32 10.88 12.31
C LEU A 236 7.11 9.95 12.45
N VAL A 237 7.32 8.74 12.97
CA VAL A 237 6.26 7.77 13.21
C VAL A 237 5.27 8.29 14.27
N ALA A 238 5.75 9.00 15.30
CA ALA A 238 4.89 9.63 16.30
C ALA A 238 4.06 10.76 15.67
N ASP A 239 4.69 11.67 14.93
CA ASP A 239 4.02 12.75 14.18
C ASP A 239 2.96 12.20 13.21
N ARG A 240 3.27 11.09 12.55
CA ARG A 240 2.35 10.41 11.63
C ARG A 240 1.10 9.95 12.37
N ILE A 241 1.28 9.26 13.49
CA ILE A 241 0.17 8.75 14.31
C ILE A 241 -0.65 9.91 14.87
N GLU A 242 -0.01 10.95 15.39
CA GLU A 242 -0.70 12.12 15.95
C GLU A 242 -1.55 12.83 14.89
N LYS A 243 -0.96 13.11 13.71
CA LYS A 243 -1.65 13.88 12.66
C LYS A 243 -2.69 13.06 11.92
N PHE A 244 -2.40 11.80 11.60
CA PHE A 244 -3.20 11.00 10.67
C PHE A 244 -3.75 9.71 11.25
N GLY A 245 -3.23 9.24 12.39
CA GLY A 245 -3.53 7.94 12.97
C GLY A 245 -2.58 6.85 12.49
N GLU A 246 -2.84 5.62 12.93
CA GLU A 246 -2.13 4.43 12.48
C GLU A 246 -2.35 4.18 10.98
N GLY A 247 -1.33 3.64 10.30
CA GLY A 247 -1.36 3.38 8.86
C GLY A 247 0.01 3.58 8.21
N PRO A 248 0.10 3.56 6.87
CA PRO A 248 1.37 3.60 6.18
C PRO A 248 2.11 4.91 6.49
N CYS A 249 3.40 4.83 6.80
CA CYS A 249 4.26 5.98 7.08
C CYS A 249 5.46 6.07 6.15
N ALA A 250 5.81 4.96 5.49
CA ALA A 250 6.85 4.90 4.47
C ALA A 250 6.64 3.72 3.52
N PHE A 251 7.23 3.81 2.32
CA PHE A 251 7.33 2.71 1.37
C PHE A 251 8.80 2.45 1.04
N VAL A 252 9.12 1.22 0.62
CA VAL A 252 10.49 0.84 0.23
C VAL A 252 10.49 0.23 -1.16
N LEU A 253 11.39 0.68 -2.01
CA LEU A 253 11.64 0.15 -3.35
C LEU A 253 12.81 -0.83 -3.33
N GLY A 254 12.76 -1.88 -4.15
CA GLY A 254 13.88 -2.82 -4.29
C GLY A 254 14.84 -2.43 -5.41
N LYS A 255 16.14 -2.43 -5.15
CA LYS A 255 17.20 -2.40 -6.18
C LYS A 255 17.69 -3.82 -6.51
N ALA A 256 18.35 -3.96 -7.67
CA ALA A 256 18.98 -5.22 -8.06
C ALA A 256 20.15 -5.57 -7.11
N GLY A 257 20.32 -6.88 -6.80
CA GLY A 257 21.53 -7.39 -6.14
C GLY A 257 21.64 -7.24 -4.62
N ARG A 258 20.64 -6.70 -3.91
CA ARG A 258 20.66 -6.65 -2.43
C ARG A 258 20.05 -7.89 -1.78
N LYS A 259 20.69 -8.30 -0.67
CA LYS A 259 20.42 -9.52 0.12
C LYS A 259 19.31 -9.31 1.15
N ALA A 260 18.76 -10.41 1.67
CA ALA A 260 17.76 -10.45 2.73
C ALA A 260 18.15 -9.65 3.99
N GLY A 261 17.13 -9.12 4.69
CA GLY A 261 17.24 -8.37 5.95
C GLY A 261 16.87 -6.88 5.80
N TRP A 262 16.53 -6.22 6.91
CA TRP A 262 16.17 -4.79 6.93
C TRP A 262 17.41 -3.90 6.81
N LYS A 263 17.67 -3.40 5.59
CA LYS A 263 18.73 -2.43 5.29
C LYS A 263 18.21 -1.41 4.28
N VAL A 264 17.56 -0.37 4.79
CA VAL A 264 16.91 0.66 3.99
C VAL A 264 17.75 1.93 3.97
N GLU A 265 17.98 2.46 2.77
CA GLU A 265 18.48 3.82 2.58
C GLU A 265 17.31 4.75 2.27
N TRP A 266 17.16 5.81 3.06
CA TRP A 266 16.06 6.75 2.94
C TRP A 266 16.41 7.89 1.98
N PHE A 267 15.50 8.22 1.06
CA PHE A 267 15.62 9.44 0.25
C PHE A 267 15.53 10.70 1.12
N ASN A 268 16.05 11.82 0.61
CA ASN A 268 16.00 13.10 1.31
C ASN A 268 14.54 13.61 1.42
N THR A 269 14.00 13.60 2.63
CA THR A 269 12.63 14.00 2.93
C THR A 269 12.40 15.49 2.85
N GLY A 270 13.43 16.34 2.93
CA GLY A 270 13.31 17.77 2.67
C GLY A 270 12.88 18.07 1.23
N LYS A 271 13.21 17.19 0.29
CA LYS A 271 12.74 17.26 -1.10
C LYS A 271 11.40 16.55 -1.29
N LEU A 272 11.25 15.35 -0.73
CA LEU A 272 10.08 14.50 -1.00
C LEU A 272 8.85 14.88 -0.16
N GLN A 273 9.05 15.47 1.02
CA GLN A 273 8.05 15.79 2.06
C GLN A 273 7.40 14.55 2.72
N TRP A 274 7.81 13.34 2.33
CA TRP A 274 7.39 12.07 2.92
C TRP A 274 8.52 11.02 2.78
N HIS A 275 8.31 9.81 3.29
CA HIS A 275 9.35 8.79 3.40
C HIS A 275 9.27 7.71 2.32
N LEU A 276 10.31 7.67 1.50
CA LEU A 276 10.57 6.61 0.55
C LEU A 276 11.97 6.06 0.83
N GLY A 277 12.09 4.74 0.87
CA GLY A 277 13.35 4.04 1.09
C GLY A 277 13.72 3.14 -0.08
N VAL A 278 14.96 2.67 -0.07
CA VAL A 278 15.48 1.69 -1.02
C VAL A 278 16.21 0.57 -0.29
N GLU A 279 15.87 -0.67 -0.62
CA GLU A 279 16.54 -1.89 -0.13
C GLU A 279 17.12 -2.75 -1.25
#